data_AF-A0A533SPD4-F1
#
_entry.id   AF-A0A533SPD4-F1
#
_cell.length_a   1.000
_cell.length_b   1.000
_cell.length_c   1.000
_cell.angle_alpha   90.00
_cell.angle_beta   90.00
_cell.angle_gamma   90.00
#
_symmetry.space_group_name_H-M   'P 1'
#
loop_
_entity.id
_entity.type
_entity.pdbx_description
1 polymer ?
#
loop_
_entity_poly.entity_id
_entity_poly.type
_entity_poly.pdbx_seq_one_letter_code
_entity_poly.pdbx_strand_id
1 'polypeptide(L)'
;AISGEGLLKTYTALFGDPWSNVQALIPGSLEQPYFRFPFQTGQTWAYTGGPHTGWGEGEPLAAVDFAPGNVASGCVPTDEPATAVADGVVVRTGDALVVLDLDGDGDERTGWTVFYLHIANASLPPVGRKLKAGDPIGLPSCEGGNATGTHVHIARRYNGEWIPAGGALSFNLEGWLVQSGGTEYQGTMIRNGKVVSACTCSDQTSHVVSNPQGP
;
A
#
# COMPACT_ATOMS: atom_id res chain seq x y z
N ALA A 1 -28.64 -21.05 -1.79
CA ALA A 1 -29.22 -21.00 -0.43
C ALA A 1 -30.11 -19.77 -0.33
N ILE A 2 -31.39 -19.91 0.09
CA ILE A 2 -32.35 -18.79 0.15
C ILE A 2 -32.82 -18.46 1.59
N SER A 3 -32.19 -19.06 2.61
CA SER A 3 -32.45 -18.80 4.03
C SER A 3 -31.14 -18.74 4.81
N GLY A 4 -31.17 -18.20 6.04
CA GLY A 4 -30.00 -18.17 6.93
C GLY A 4 -29.45 -19.55 7.28
N GLU A 5 -30.33 -20.53 7.48
CA GLU A 5 -29.95 -21.94 7.70
C GLU A 5 -29.30 -22.55 6.45
N GLY A 6 -29.83 -22.25 5.28
CA GLY A 6 -29.23 -22.67 4.01
C GLY A 6 -27.84 -22.07 3.83
N LEU A 7 -27.66 -20.79 4.18
CA LEU A 7 -26.36 -20.12 4.12
C LEU A 7 -25.37 -20.75 5.09
N LEU A 8 -25.75 -20.95 6.36
CA LEU A 8 -24.89 -21.60 7.36
C LEU A 8 -24.51 -23.02 6.94
N LYS A 9 -25.46 -23.80 6.42
CA LYS A 9 -25.19 -25.15 5.92
C LYS A 9 -24.22 -25.15 4.74
N THR A 10 -24.43 -24.27 3.75
CA THR A 10 -23.52 -24.15 2.60
C THR A 10 -22.14 -23.67 3.04
N TYR A 11 -22.06 -22.66 3.90
CA TYR A 11 -20.80 -22.18 4.45
C TYR A 11 -20.05 -23.29 5.19
N THR A 12 -20.73 -23.99 6.10
CA THR A 12 -20.13 -25.06 6.89
C THR A 12 -19.64 -26.21 6.02
N ALA A 13 -20.35 -26.54 4.95
CA ALA A 13 -19.94 -27.57 4.00
C ALA A 13 -18.70 -27.18 3.18
N LEU A 14 -18.49 -25.89 2.92
CA LEU A 14 -17.38 -25.38 2.11
C LEU A 14 -16.15 -25.01 2.95
N PHE A 15 -16.37 -24.43 4.13
CA PHE A 15 -15.33 -23.75 4.92
C PHE A 15 -15.23 -24.27 6.37
N GLY A 16 -16.11 -25.18 6.79
CA GLY A 16 -16.17 -25.66 8.18
C GLY A 16 -16.98 -24.76 9.12
N ASP A 17 -17.02 -25.10 10.40
CA ASP A 17 -17.80 -24.36 11.41
C ASP A 17 -17.19 -22.96 11.65
N PRO A 18 -17.89 -21.86 11.30
CA PRO A 18 -17.37 -20.50 11.46
C PRO A 18 -17.12 -20.10 12.93
N TRP A 19 -17.69 -20.83 13.89
CA TRP A 19 -17.56 -20.54 15.32
C TRP A 19 -16.49 -21.37 16.02
N SER A 20 -15.90 -22.35 15.32
CA SER A 20 -14.96 -23.29 15.92
C SER A 20 -13.62 -22.67 16.33
N ASN A 21 -13.24 -21.51 15.77
CA ASN A 21 -11.99 -20.84 16.07
C ASN A 21 -12.09 -19.30 15.91
N VAL A 22 -13.01 -18.68 16.65
CA VAL A 22 -13.18 -17.22 16.64
C VAL A 22 -11.97 -16.56 17.32
N GLN A 23 -11.10 -15.96 16.51
CA GLN A 23 -9.98 -15.15 16.97
C GLN A 23 -10.10 -13.74 16.40
N ALA A 24 -9.58 -12.74 17.10
CA ALA A 24 -9.52 -11.39 16.56
C ALA A 24 -8.51 -11.37 15.40
N LEU A 25 -8.98 -11.10 14.17
CA LEU A 25 -8.11 -11.02 12.99
C LEU A 25 -7.06 -9.90 13.13
N ILE A 26 -7.43 -8.80 13.77
CA ILE A 26 -6.56 -7.65 14.04
C ILE A 26 -6.45 -7.51 15.57
N PRO A 27 -5.29 -7.80 16.18
CA PRO A 27 -5.11 -7.60 17.61
C PRO A 27 -5.08 -6.11 17.93
N GLY A 28 -5.66 -5.71 19.07
CA GLY A 28 -5.64 -4.31 19.51
C GLY A 28 -4.23 -3.76 19.81
N SER A 29 -3.25 -4.65 19.98
CA SER A 29 -1.83 -4.34 20.16
C SER A 29 -1.03 -4.38 18.86
N LEU A 30 -1.69 -4.41 17.70
CA LEU A 30 -1.00 -4.48 16.41
C LEU A 30 -0.13 -3.23 16.20
N GLU A 31 1.15 -3.45 15.91
CA GLU A 31 2.07 -2.42 15.49
C GLU A 31 2.50 -2.66 14.04
N GLN A 32 2.62 -1.58 13.28
CA GLN A 32 3.19 -1.61 11.94
C GLN A 32 4.72 -1.75 12.03
N PRO A 33 5.35 -2.65 11.26
CA PRO A 33 6.79 -2.67 11.11
C PRO A 33 7.31 -1.34 10.55
N TYR A 34 8.60 -1.06 10.78
CA TYR A 34 9.24 0.10 10.18
C TYR A 34 9.22 -0.01 8.65
N PHE A 35 8.60 0.96 7.99
CA PHE A 35 8.54 1.07 6.53
C PHE A 35 9.34 2.27 6.05
N ARG A 36 10.15 2.06 5.02
CA ARG A 36 10.74 3.13 4.21
C ARG A 36 9.69 3.71 3.27
N PHE A 37 9.97 4.87 2.69
CA PHE A 37 9.18 5.31 1.53
C PHE A 37 9.32 4.32 0.35
N PRO A 38 8.32 4.24 -0.55
CA PRO A 38 8.34 3.30 -1.68
C PRO A 38 9.21 3.81 -2.83
N PHE A 39 10.28 4.56 -2.56
CA PHE A 39 11.20 5.11 -3.55
C PHE A 39 12.60 5.26 -2.94
N GLN A 40 13.61 5.46 -3.78
CA GLN A 40 15.01 5.44 -3.37
C GLN A 40 15.34 6.46 -2.28
N THR A 41 16.21 6.07 -1.35
CA THR A 41 16.73 6.97 -0.31
C THR A 41 17.42 8.19 -0.90
N GLY A 42 17.16 9.36 -0.33
CA GLY A 42 17.65 10.65 -0.81
C GLY A 42 16.83 11.26 -1.93
N GLN A 43 15.90 10.52 -2.54
CA GLN A 43 15.02 11.07 -3.57
C GLN A 43 13.86 11.86 -2.97
N THR A 44 13.31 12.75 -3.79
CA THR A 44 12.12 13.54 -3.49
C THR A 44 11.00 13.15 -4.44
N TRP A 45 9.89 12.67 -3.89
CA TRP A 45 8.69 12.34 -4.65
C TRP A 45 7.51 13.17 -4.12
N ALA A 46 6.50 13.37 -4.95
CA ALA A 46 5.28 14.06 -4.55
C ALA A 46 4.32 13.09 -3.88
N TYR A 47 3.73 13.49 -2.75
CA TYR A 47 2.57 12.84 -2.13
C TYR A 47 1.33 13.27 -2.90
N THR A 48 0.94 12.49 -3.91
CA THR A 48 -0.06 12.89 -4.89
C THR A 48 -1.49 12.56 -4.48
N GLY A 49 -1.66 11.59 -3.57
CA GLY A 49 -2.96 11.10 -3.13
C GLY A 49 -2.98 10.80 -1.64
N GLY A 50 -3.87 11.49 -0.91
CA GLY A 50 -4.21 11.22 0.48
C GLY A 50 -4.88 9.86 0.66
N PRO A 51 -5.30 9.46 1.87
CA PRO A 51 -6.07 8.23 2.08
C PRO A 51 -7.21 8.04 1.07
N HIS A 52 -7.20 6.90 0.38
CA HIS A 52 -8.26 6.47 -0.53
C HIS A 52 -8.31 4.94 -0.59
N THR A 53 -9.27 4.38 -1.33
CA THR A 53 -9.52 2.93 -1.38
C THR A 53 -8.27 2.12 -1.75
N GLY A 54 -8.06 0.97 -1.09
CA GLY A 54 -6.92 0.08 -1.38
C GLY A 54 -6.98 -0.62 -2.74
N TRP A 55 -8.19 -0.80 -3.28
CA TRP A 55 -8.46 -1.31 -4.62
C TRP A 55 -9.95 -1.14 -4.91
N GLY A 56 -10.30 -0.71 -6.12
CA GLY A 56 -11.70 -0.55 -6.52
C GLY A 56 -12.28 0.76 -6.03
N GLU A 57 -13.32 0.70 -5.20
CA GLU A 57 -14.07 1.87 -4.72
C GLU A 57 -14.46 1.70 -3.25
N GLY A 58 -14.53 2.80 -2.49
CA GLY A 58 -15.07 2.84 -1.14
C GLY A 58 -14.08 2.44 -0.04
N GLU A 59 -14.63 2.26 1.16
CA GLU A 59 -13.90 2.01 2.40
C GLU A 59 -13.35 0.57 2.50
N PRO A 60 -12.26 0.34 3.26
CA PRO A 60 -11.50 1.35 3.98
C PRO A 60 -10.56 2.17 3.08
N LEU A 61 -10.37 3.45 3.43
CA LEU A 61 -9.34 4.30 2.81
C LEU A 61 -7.93 3.89 3.26
N ALA A 62 -7.41 2.82 2.65
CA ALA A 62 -6.19 2.11 3.04
C ALA A 62 -4.93 2.50 2.26
N ALA A 63 -5.08 3.21 1.14
CA ALA A 63 -3.99 3.52 0.24
C ALA A 63 -3.55 4.98 0.27
N VAL A 64 -2.35 5.21 -0.27
CA VAL A 64 -1.76 6.52 -0.55
C VAL A 64 -0.95 6.45 -1.83
N ASP A 65 -0.77 7.59 -2.50
CA ASP A 65 -0.06 7.67 -3.77
C ASP A 65 1.21 8.52 -3.69
N PHE A 66 2.27 8.05 -4.35
CA PHE A 66 3.49 8.82 -4.56
C PHE A 66 3.90 8.83 -6.03
N ALA A 67 4.30 9.98 -6.54
CA ALA A 67 4.77 10.13 -7.92
C ALA A 67 6.22 10.63 -7.98
N PRO A 68 7.06 10.08 -8.88
CA PRO A 68 8.38 10.64 -9.15
C PRO A 68 8.25 12.02 -9.80
N GLY A 69 9.29 12.85 -9.66
CA GLY A 69 9.38 14.09 -10.42
C GLY A 69 9.44 13.81 -11.92
N ASN A 70 8.64 14.52 -12.72
CA ASN A 70 8.66 14.43 -14.18
C ASN A 70 8.55 15.82 -14.82
N VAL A 71 9.08 15.97 -16.03
CA VAL A 71 9.02 17.21 -16.81
C VAL A 71 7.63 17.45 -17.40
N ALA A 72 6.82 16.40 -17.53
CA ALA A 72 5.47 16.45 -18.08
C ALA A 72 4.46 15.79 -17.13
N SER A 73 3.25 16.35 -17.07
CA SER A 73 2.13 15.81 -16.30
C SER A 73 1.43 14.66 -17.04
N GLY A 74 0.78 13.78 -16.28
CA GLY A 74 -0.05 12.70 -16.82
C GLY A 74 0.70 11.38 -16.90
N CYS A 75 0.26 10.52 -17.83
CA CYS A 75 0.84 9.19 -17.98
C CYS A 75 2.11 9.21 -18.82
N VAL A 76 3.26 9.31 -18.15
CA VAL A 76 4.56 9.44 -18.79
C VAL A 76 5.52 8.40 -18.22
N PRO A 77 6.24 7.63 -19.05
CA PRO A 77 7.23 6.68 -18.56
C PRO A 77 8.26 7.34 -17.64
N THR A 78 8.76 6.56 -16.69
CA THR A 78 9.80 6.97 -15.74
C THR A 78 10.84 5.86 -15.60
N ASP A 79 12.10 6.25 -15.40
CA ASP A 79 13.18 5.33 -15.07
C ASP A 79 13.43 5.26 -13.55
N GLU A 80 12.68 6.03 -12.75
CA GLU A 80 12.75 6.04 -11.29
C GLU A 80 11.91 4.90 -10.70
N PRO A 81 12.52 3.85 -10.12
CA PRO A 81 11.78 2.70 -9.64
C PRO A 81 11.08 2.98 -8.31
N ALA A 82 9.88 2.42 -8.16
CA ALA A 82 9.30 2.17 -6.86
C ALA A 82 10.12 1.08 -6.15
N THR A 83 10.13 1.10 -4.82
CA THR A 83 10.95 0.19 -4.01
C THR A 83 10.15 -0.52 -2.93
N ALA A 84 10.65 -1.67 -2.50
CA ALA A 84 10.12 -2.40 -1.37
C ALA A 84 10.27 -1.56 -0.09
N VAL A 85 9.18 -1.36 0.66
CA VAL A 85 9.19 -0.52 1.88
C VAL A 85 9.82 -1.26 3.07
N ALA A 86 9.86 -2.58 3.01
CA ALA A 86 10.40 -3.48 4.01
C ALA A 86 11.02 -4.72 3.34
N ASP A 87 11.69 -5.55 4.13
CA ASP A 87 12.13 -6.88 3.70
C ASP A 87 10.92 -7.80 3.49
N GLY A 88 10.91 -8.60 2.42
CA GLY A 88 9.81 -9.52 2.16
C GLY A 88 10.00 -10.42 0.95
N VAL A 89 8.95 -11.18 0.63
CA VAL A 89 8.87 -12.08 -0.53
C VAL A 89 7.70 -11.67 -1.41
N VAL A 90 7.92 -11.57 -2.71
CA VAL A 90 6.84 -11.31 -3.67
C VAL A 90 5.93 -12.54 -3.75
N VAL A 91 4.67 -12.42 -3.35
CA VAL A 91 3.70 -13.53 -3.30
C VAL A 91 2.63 -13.47 -4.39
N ARG A 92 2.40 -12.29 -4.96
CA ARG A 92 1.45 -12.12 -6.08
C ARG A 92 1.89 -11.00 -7.00
N THR A 93 1.78 -11.24 -8.31
CA THR A 93 1.98 -10.23 -9.35
C THR A 93 1.01 -10.43 -10.50
N GLY A 94 0.80 -9.38 -11.29
CA GLY A 94 -0.08 -9.38 -12.48
C GLY A 94 -0.98 -8.15 -12.47
N ASP A 95 -1.55 -7.79 -13.61
CA ASP A 95 -2.44 -6.62 -13.76
C ASP A 95 -1.88 -5.35 -13.10
N ALA A 96 -0.58 -5.10 -13.32
CA ALA A 96 0.18 -3.98 -12.77
C ALA A 96 0.27 -3.91 -11.24
N LEU A 97 0.10 -5.04 -10.55
CA LEU A 97 0.17 -5.14 -9.09
C LEU A 97 1.35 -6.01 -8.62
N VAL A 98 1.85 -5.71 -7.42
CA VAL A 98 2.78 -6.55 -6.66
C VAL A 98 2.31 -6.64 -5.20
N VAL A 99 2.30 -7.84 -4.62
CA VAL A 99 2.11 -8.03 -3.18
C VAL A 99 3.39 -8.58 -2.56
N LEU A 100 3.87 -7.87 -1.54
CA LEU A 100 5.03 -8.21 -0.75
C LEU A 100 4.57 -8.77 0.61
N ASP A 101 4.91 -10.03 0.87
CA ASP A 101 4.70 -10.71 2.15
C ASP A 101 5.92 -10.48 3.06
N LEU A 102 5.68 -10.02 4.29
CA LEU A 102 6.74 -9.63 5.21
C LEU A 102 7.14 -10.72 6.21
N ASP A 103 6.35 -11.78 6.39
CA ASP A 103 6.72 -12.91 7.24
C ASP A 103 7.27 -14.11 6.44
N GLY A 104 7.04 -14.10 5.13
CA GLY A 104 7.69 -14.98 4.16
C GLY A 104 7.12 -16.39 4.13
N ASP A 105 5.91 -16.60 4.66
CA ASP A 105 5.21 -17.88 4.62
C ASP A 105 4.55 -18.17 3.25
N GLY A 106 4.46 -17.16 2.38
CA GLY A 106 3.91 -17.27 1.04
C GLY A 106 2.39 -17.12 0.94
N ASP A 107 1.70 -16.77 2.03
CA ASP A 107 0.25 -16.59 2.08
C ASP A 107 -0.11 -15.12 2.31
N GLU A 108 -0.66 -14.43 1.30
CA GLU A 108 -1.00 -13.00 1.44
C GLU A 108 -2.14 -12.70 2.45
N ARG A 109 -2.73 -13.75 3.04
CA ARG A 109 -3.82 -13.69 4.03
C ARG A 109 -3.32 -13.79 5.47
N THR A 110 -2.02 -13.93 5.71
CA THR A 110 -1.39 -13.96 7.03
C THR A 110 -0.42 -12.79 7.18
N GLY A 111 -0.16 -12.43 8.43
CA GLY A 111 0.86 -11.45 8.77
C GLY A 111 0.64 -10.09 8.11
N TRP A 112 1.73 -9.36 7.94
CA TRP A 112 1.73 -8.10 7.22
C TRP A 112 2.01 -8.33 5.74
N THR A 113 1.18 -7.75 4.88
CA THR A 113 1.48 -7.65 3.45
C THR A 113 1.36 -6.22 2.94
N VAL A 114 2.17 -5.89 1.93
CA VAL A 114 2.18 -4.57 1.29
C VAL A 114 1.76 -4.74 -0.16
N PHE A 115 0.73 -3.99 -0.55
CA PHE A 115 0.13 -3.99 -1.87
C PHE A 115 0.64 -2.76 -2.65
N TYR A 116 1.18 -3.01 -3.84
CA TYR A 116 1.63 -2.00 -4.79
C TYR A 116 0.80 -2.11 -6.05
N LEU A 117 0.37 -0.98 -6.58
CA LEU A 117 -0.39 -0.87 -7.83
C LEU A 117 0.19 0.23 -8.73
N HIS A 118 -0.20 0.16 -9.99
CA HIS A 118 0.30 0.98 -11.09
C HIS A 118 1.77 0.75 -11.36
N ILE A 119 2.23 -0.48 -11.17
CA ILE A 119 3.57 -0.91 -11.56
C ILE A 119 3.53 -1.43 -13.00
N ALA A 120 4.38 -0.90 -13.88
CA ALA A 120 4.41 -1.33 -15.27
C ALA A 120 4.57 -2.86 -15.36
N ASN A 121 3.68 -3.55 -16.10
CA ASN A 121 3.63 -5.01 -16.16
C ASN A 121 4.97 -5.61 -16.62
N ALA A 122 5.67 -4.92 -17.53
CA ALA A 122 6.98 -5.33 -18.02
C ALA A 122 8.10 -5.27 -16.95
N SER A 123 7.86 -4.59 -15.83
CA SER A 123 8.83 -4.37 -14.74
C SER A 123 8.53 -5.19 -13.48
N LEU A 124 7.45 -5.99 -13.49
CA LEU A 124 7.03 -6.74 -12.31
C LEU A 124 8.09 -7.78 -11.92
N PRO A 125 8.48 -7.84 -10.63
CA PRO A 125 9.34 -8.91 -10.14
C PRO A 125 8.60 -10.26 -10.20
N PRO A 126 9.30 -11.38 -10.43
CA PRO A 126 8.64 -12.69 -10.37
C PRO A 126 8.21 -13.05 -8.95
N VAL A 127 7.11 -13.80 -8.82
CA VAL A 127 6.70 -14.45 -7.56
C VAL A 127 7.85 -15.31 -7.00
N GLY A 128 8.02 -15.26 -5.68
CA GLY A 128 9.12 -15.89 -4.96
C GLY A 128 10.40 -15.04 -4.87
N ARG A 129 10.46 -13.88 -5.56
CA ARG A 129 11.59 -12.96 -5.42
C ARG A 129 11.63 -12.40 -4.00
N LYS A 130 12.77 -12.59 -3.34
CA LYS A 130 13.07 -11.95 -2.05
C LYS A 130 13.59 -10.54 -2.30
N LEU A 131 13.03 -9.57 -1.58
CA LEU A 131 13.42 -8.17 -1.67
C LEU A 131 13.85 -7.68 -0.29
N LYS A 132 14.88 -6.85 -0.26
CA LYS A 132 15.25 -6.01 0.88
C LYS A 132 14.58 -4.66 0.79
N ALA A 133 14.37 -4.01 1.93
CA ALA A 133 13.88 -2.64 1.96
C ALA A 133 14.78 -1.73 1.08
N GLY A 134 14.18 -1.05 0.10
CA GLY A 134 14.87 -0.22 -0.91
C GLY A 134 15.20 -0.94 -2.23
N ASP A 135 15.04 -2.26 -2.32
CA ASP A 135 15.19 -2.97 -3.60
C ASP A 135 14.07 -2.54 -4.57
N PRO A 136 14.36 -2.39 -5.88
CA PRO A 136 13.33 -2.08 -6.88
C PRO A 136 12.21 -3.13 -6.91
N ILE A 137 10.97 -2.66 -6.83
CA ILE A 137 9.76 -3.48 -6.96
C ILE A 137 9.02 -3.27 -8.29
N GLY A 138 9.53 -2.35 -9.13
CA GLY A 138 9.09 -2.09 -10.49
C GLY A 138 9.04 -0.59 -10.79
N LEU A 139 8.63 -0.24 -12.01
CA LEU A 139 8.50 1.14 -12.45
C LEU A 139 7.06 1.62 -12.26
N PRO A 140 6.83 2.78 -11.61
CA PRO A 140 5.53 3.45 -11.63
C PRO A 140 5.00 3.65 -13.06
N SER A 141 3.68 3.59 -13.23
CA SER A 141 3.00 3.63 -14.52
C SER A 141 1.56 4.12 -14.34
N CYS A 142 0.71 3.88 -15.34
CA CYS A 142 -0.74 4.05 -15.25
C CYS A 142 -1.46 2.74 -15.59
N GLU A 143 -0.74 1.62 -15.61
CA GLU A 143 -1.31 0.31 -15.90
C GLU A 143 -2.08 -0.22 -14.69
N GLY A 144 -3.06 -1.09 -14.94
CA GLY A 144 -3.94 -1.66 -13.90
C GLY A 144 -4.92 -0.64 -13.31
N GLY A 145 -6.18 -1.03 -13.13
CA GLY A 145 -7.20 -0.14 -12.56
C GLY A 145 -7.36 1.19 -13.34
N ASN A 146 -7.61 2.29 -12.61
CA ASN A 146 -7.74 3.63 -13.15
C ASN A 146 -6.63 4.53 -12.58
N ALA A 147 -5.90 5.22 -13.46
CA ALA A 147 -4.83 6.15 -13.09
C ALA A 147 -4.84 7.37 -14.00
N THR A 148 -4.68 8.56 -13.42
CA THR A 148 -4.61 9.83 -14.18
C THR A 148 -3.17 10.24 -14.50
N GLY A 149 -2.17 9.54 -13.97
CA GLY A 149 -0.76 9.79 -14.21
C GLY A 149 0.16 8.76 -13.58
N THR A 150 1.45 8.88 -13.86
CA THR A 150 2.48 7.94 -13.39
C THR A 150 2.72 8.08 -11.90
N HIS A 151 2.34 7.06 -11.13
CA HIS A 151 2.54 7.02 -9.67
C HIS A 151 2.62 5.57 -9.17
N VAL A 152 3.04 5.40 -7.92
CA VAL A 152 2.85 4.17 -7.18
C VAL A 152 1.70 4.37 -6.20
N HIS A 153 0.70 3.50 -6.31
CA HIS A 153 -0.36 3.37 -5.33
C HIS A 153 0.06 2.29 -4.33
N ILE A 154 0.09 2.63 -3.04
CA ILE A 154 0.55 1.71 -2.00
C ILE A 154 -0.43 1.63 -0.84
N ALA A 155 -0.73 0.39 -0.44
CA ALA A 155 -1.58 0.06 0.69
C ALA A 155 -0.97 -1.10 1.47
N ARG A 156 -1.52 -1.38 2.65
CA ARG A 156 -1.09 -2.53 3.46
C ARG A 156 -2.29 -3.30 4.01
N ARG A 157 -2.03 -4.57 4.29
CA ARG A 157 -2.99 -5.47 4.91
C ARG A 157 -2.36 -6.16 6.11
N TYR A 158 -3.20 -6.55 7.06
CA TYR A 158 -2.83 -7.48 8.11
C TYR A 158 -3.82 -8.63 8.13
N ASN A 159 -3.33 -9.87 8.05
CA ASN A 159 -4.16 -11.07 7.93
C ASN A 159 -5.23 -10.96 6.82
N GLY A 160 -4.84 -10.41 5.66
CA GLY A 160 -5.73 -10.18 4.51
C GLY A 160 -6.65 -8.97 4.60
N GLU A 161 -6.77 -8.33 5.77
CA GLU A 161 -7.63 -7.16 5.98
C GLU A 161 -6.90 -5.85 5.68
N TRP A 162 -7.53 -4.97 4.89
CA TRP A 162 -7.00 -3.64 4.61
C TRP A 162 -6.92 -2.77 5.88
N ILE A 163 -5.76 -2.16 6.12
CA ILE A 163 -5.59 -1.26 7.26
C ILE A 163 -5.74 0.20 6.80
N PRO A 164 -6.70 0.97 7.36
CA PRO A 164 -6.91 2.37 6.97
C PRO A 164 -5.64 3.21 7.11
N ALA A 165 -5.29 3.99 6.09
CA ALA A 165 -4.05 4.76 6.06
C ALA A 165 -4.10 5.93 7.05
N GLY A 166 -5.24 6.61 7.17
CA GLY A 166 -5.48 7.69 8.13
C GLY A 166 -6.18 7.25 9.42
N GLY A 167 -6.11 5.96 9.79
CA GLY A 167 -6.81 5.39 10.94
C GLY A 167 -6.03 5.41 12.25
N ALA A 168 -6.56 4.70 13.26
CA ALA A 168 -5.94 4.56 14.59
C ALA A 168 -4.51 3.99 14.52
N LEU A 169 -4.28 3.02 13.62
CA LEU A 169 -2.95 2.56 13.23
C LEU A 169 -2.54 3.25 11.93
N SER A 170 -2.17 4.53 12.02
CA SER A 170 -1.87 5.38 10.87
C SER A 170 -0.74 4.81 9.99
N PHE A 171 -0.78 5.10 8.70
CA PHE A 171 0.28 4.70 7.78
C PHE A 171 1.56 5.46 8.08
N ASN A 172 2.56 4.76 8.62
CA ASN A 172 3.85 5.31 8.98
C ASN A 172 4.93 4.96 7.93
N LEU A 173 5.47 5.96 7.26
CA LEU A 173 6.59 5.81 6.32
C LEU A 173 7.75 6.68 6.82
N GLU A 174 8.82 6.08 7.33
CA GLU A 174 9.99 6.78 7.88
C GLU A 174 9.64 7.84 8.95
N GLY A 175 8.65 7.54 9.79
CA GLY A 175 8.14 8.45 10.83
C GLY A 175 7.11 9.47 10.33
N TRP A 176 6.78 9.49 9.04
CA TRP A 176 5.69 10.28 8.51
C TRP A 176 4.37 9.55 8.70
N LEU A 177 3.50 10.10 9.54
CA LEU A 177 2.19 9.55 9.85
C LEU A 177 1.14 10.15 8.91
N VAL A 178 0.48 9.29 8.13
CA VAL A 178 -0.65 9.68 7.29
C VAL A 178 -1.86 10.04 8.16
N GLN A 179 -2.57 11.10 7.79
CA GLN A 179 -3.82 11.56 8.40
C GLN A 179 -4.88 11.74 7.32
N SER A 180 -6.12 11.36 7.63
CA SER A 180 -7.26 11.55 6.73
C SER A 180 -7.62 13.03 6.59
N GLY A 181 -7.95 13.45 5.37
CA GLY A 181 -8.50 14.78 5.07
C GLY A 181 -10.03 14.84 5.11
N GLY A 182 -10.71 13.75 5.49
CA GLY A 182 -12.16 13.66 5.59
C GLY A 182 -12.88 13.16 4.34
N THR A 183 -12.24 13.25 3.17
CA THR A 183 -12.72 12.64 1.91
C THR A 183 -11.57 11.92 1.21
N GLU A 184 -11.90 11.00 0.30
CA GLU A 184 -10.91 10.30 -0.52
C GLU A 184 -9.90 11.27 -1.18
N TYR A 185 -8.65 10.82 -1.28
CA TYR A 185 -7.50 11.54 -1.83
C TYR A 185 -7.08 12.81 -1.08
N GLN A 186 -7.84 13.27 -0.10
CA GLN A 186 -7.43 14.36 0.79
C GLN A 186 -6.75 13.79 2.03
N GLY A 187 -5.64 14.39 2.43
CA GLY A 187 -4.92 13.97 3.61
C GLY A 187 -3.59 14.70 3.77
N THR A 188 -2.95 14.44 4.91
CA THR A 188 -1.63 14.98 5.21
C THR A 188 -0.71 13.89 5.71
N MET A 189 0.60 14.11 5.58
CA MET A 189 1.62 13.37 6.31
C MET A 189 2.25 14.30 7.36
N ILE A 190 2.39 13.80 8.59
CA ILE A 190 2.93 14.57 9.72
C ILE A 190 4.18 13.89 10.27
N ARG A 191 5.28 14.65 10.40
CA ARG A 191 6.51 14.20 11.08
C ARG A 191 7.19 15.35 11.80
N ASN A 192 7.42 15.22 13.10
CA ASN A 192 8.14 16.23 13.92
C ASN A 192 7.60 17.66 13.74
N GLY A 193 6.27 17.82 13.70
CA GLY A 193 5.60 19.11 13.51
C GLY A 193 5.60 19.64 12.07
N LYS A 194 6.25 18.96 11.11
CA LYS A 194 6.11 19.25 9.68
C LYS A 194 4.86 18.58 9.13
N VAL A 195 4.19 19.27 8.22
CA VAL A 195 2.97 18.81 7.56
C VAL A 195 3.20 18.90 6.05
N VAL A 196 2.87 17.82 5.34
CA VAL A 196 2.85 17.73 3.88
C VAL A 196 1.43 17.38 3.48
N SER A 197 0.83 18.14 2.57
CA SER A 197 -0.53 17.90 2.10
C SER A 197 -0.52 17.15 0.77
N ALA A 198 -1.43 16.19 0.61
CA ALA A 198 -1.59 15.51 -0.67
C ALA A 198 -2.04 16.50 -1.75
N CYS A 199 -1.44 16.45 -2.95
CA CYS A 199 -1.91 17.21 -4.09
C CYS A 199 -1.60 16.52 -5.42
N THR A 200 -2.62 16.34 -6.26
CA THR A 200 -2.43 15.90 -7.65
C THR A 200 -1.65 16.91 -8.48
N CYS A 201 -1.60 18.17 -8.05
CA CYS A 201 -0.76 19.22 -8.64
C CYS A 201 0.75 19.00 -8.45
N SER A 202 1.15 18.09 -7.54
CA SER A 202 2.56 17.72 -7.30
C SER A 202 3.49 18.91 -6.98
N ASP A 203 2.95 19.97 -6.37
CA ASP A 203 3.74 21.15 -6.03
C ASP A 203 4.71 20.87 -4.87
N GLN A 204 5.59 21.83 -4.59
CA GLN A 204 6.62 21.68 -3.55
C GLN A 204 6.05 21.38 -2.15
N THR A 205 4.79 21.75 -1.87
CA THR A 205 4.14 21.50 -0.57
C THR A 205 3.68 20.06 -0.39
N SER A 206 3.62 19.30 -1.49
CA SER A 206 3.34 17.86 -1.50
C SER A 206 4.61 17.01 -1.47
N HIS A 207 5.80 17.60 -1.51
CA HIS A 207 7.05 16.85 -1.62
C HIS A 207 7.46 16.20 -0.30
N VAL A 208 7.78 14.90 -0.39
CA VAL A 208 8.42 14.14 0.69
C VAL A 208 9.79 13.65 0.22
N VAL A 209 10.73 13.63 1.16
CA VAL A 209 12.09 13.12 0.92
C VAL A 209 12.29 11.85 1.70
N SER A 210 12.75 10.79 1.03
CA SER A 210 13.18 9.57 1.71
C SER A 210 14.49 9.85 2.43
N ASN A 211 14.42 9.79 3.75
CA ASN A 211 15.54 9.89 4.64
C ASN A 211 15.26 8.94 5.81
N PRO A 212 15.42 7.61 5.57
CA PRO A 212 15.18 6.62 6.58
C PRO A 212 16.16 6.91 7.71
N GLN A 213 15.65 7.10 8.92
CA GLN A 213 16.52 7.14 10.08
C GLN A 213 17.22 5.77 10.12
N GLY A 214 18.55 5.78 10.24
CA GLY A 214 19.32 4.55 10.38
C GLY A 214 18.80 3.70 11.55
N PRO A 215 19.21 2.43 11.63
CA PRO A 215 18.85 1.59 12.77
C PRO A 215 19.22 2.25 14.10
#